data_AF-A0A135THH0-F1
#
_entry.id   AF-A0A135THH0-F1
#
_cell.length_a   1.000
_cell.length_b   1.000
_cell.length_c   1.000
_cell.angle_alpha   90.00
_cell.angle_beta   90.00
_cell.angle_gamma   90.00
#
_symmetry.space_group_name_H-M   'P 1'
#
loop_
_entity.id
_entity.type
_entity.pdbx_description
1 polymer ?
#
loop_
_entity_poly.entity_id
_entity_poly.type
_entity_poly.pdbx_seq_one_letter_code
_entity_poly.pdbx_strand_id
1 'polypeptide(L)'
;MAPNQGLVHPTEYDIKDSNVELIGTDIDHQVKYNSAATEPAWNEGDVGQAAGLHVWRIEEFEVKPWPKEKYGQFMDGDSYIVLNSYKVGSKDDAEKLGHDIFFWLGAHTSQDEAGTAAYKTVELDEFLHGAATQHRELQSAPSDEFLELFPRIQIRSGGVRSGFRHVEDGEPKEEILTLLRIFKNPSVGANGVVVHEVEPTWKSLDEDDVFVLDTGDKIWQWQGKSCSPMEKAKAAQVVNDMTLAKHIDVEVLAQEESRSRVIVTLLGGDDDTPQSGFHCPRPVRSASKAHAGERPQKLFRLSDASGELRFDLVKDGSKAALSDFEEQDVFLLDDAGRAVWVWEGQGASRGEKANWLRVAQAYVRQLQGGSEADEAHLTPVAKVTQGNESRAFLKAVAV
;
A
#
# COMPACT_ATOMS: atom_id res chain seq x y z
N MET A 1 -47.08 6.31 -31.94
CA MET A 1 -46.87 6.90 -30.60
C MET A 1 -45.41 7.25 -30.49
N ALA A 2 -45.07 8.51 -30.18
CA ALA A 2 -43.67 8.93 -30.06
C ALA A 2 -43.02 8.32 -28.79
N PRO A 3 -41.71 8.02 -28.79
CA PRO A 3 -41.07 7.14 -27.80
C PRO A 3 -40.88 7.73 -26.39
N ASN A 4 -41.41 8.93 -26.12
CA ASN A 4 -40.91 9.78 -25.04
C ASN A 4 -41.94 10.02 -23.93
N GLN A 5 -43.07 9.31 -23.92
CA GLN A 5 -44.06 9.44 -22.85
C GLN A 5 -43.77 8.42 -21.74
N GLY A 6 -43.01 8.86 -20.73
CA GLY A 6 -42.73 8.06 -19.52
C GLY A 6 -41.43 8.41 -18.79
N LEU A 7 -40.53 9.16 -19.42
CA LEU A 7 -39.29 9.61 -18.77
C LEU A 7 -39.57 10.91 -18.00
N VAL A 8 -39.76 10.78 -16.69
CA VAL A 8 -39.71 11.92 -15.77
C VAL A 8 -38.23 12.26 -15.62
N HIS A 9 -37.80 13.42 -16.12
CA HIS A 9 -36.46 13.91 -15.80
C HIS A 9 -36.34 14.00 -14.26
N PRO A 10 -35.24 13.51 -13.66
CA PRO A 10 -34.93 13.82 -12.27
C PRO A 10 -34.97 15.34 -12.11
N THR A 11 -35.49 15.82 -10.97
CA THR A 11 -35.55 17.25 -10.65
C THR A 11 -34.20 17.89 -10.98
N GLU A 12 -34.16 18.90 -11.84
CA GLU A 12 -32.92 19.62 -12.16
C GLU A 12 -32.38 20.19 -10.85
N TYR A 13 -31.26 19.63 -10.38
CA TYR A 13 -30.59 20.07 -9.17
C TYR A 13 -29.98 21.44 -9.46
N ASP A 14 -30.40 22.48 -8.72
CA ASP A 14 -29.78 23.79 -8.85
C ASP A 14 -28.35 23.71 -8.28
N ILE A 15 -27.36 23.71 -9.16
CA ILE A 15 -25.94 23.68 -8.79
C ILE A 15 -25.60 24.89 -7.89
N LYS A 16 -26.36 25.98 -7.93
CA LYS A 16 -26.17 27.13 -7.04
C LYS A 16 -26.59 26.89 -5.59
N ASP A 17 -27.43 25.89 -5.33
CA ASP A 17 -27.76 25.39 -3.98
C ASP A 17 -26.79 24.29 -3.53
N SER A 18 -25.79 23.94 -4.34
CA SER A 18 -24.72 23.07 -3.87
C SER A 18 -23.78 23.87 -2.95
N ASN A 19 -23.55 23.37 -1.74
CA ASN A 19 -22.64 23.95 -0.73
C ASN A 19 -21.15 23.88 -1.15
N VAL A 20 -20.85 23.88 -2.45
CA VAL A 20 -19.50 23.80 -3.01
C VAL A 20 -18.63 24.99 -2.57
N GLU A 21 -19.25 26.14 -2.30
CA GLU A 21 -18.56 27.33 -1.76
C GLU A 21 -17.97 27.13 -0.36
N LEU A 22 -18.39 26.10 0.39
CA LEU A 22 -17.90 25.82 1.73
C LEU A 22 -16.79 24.75 1.76
N ILE A 23 -16.55 24.02 0.67
CA ILE A 23 -15.51 22.97 0.62
C ILE A 23 -14.15 23.55 1.01
N GLY A 24 -13.50 22.99 2.03
CA GLY A 24 -12.23 23.47 2.60
C GLY A 24 -12.33 24.70 3.53
N THR A 25 -13.54 25.06 4.01
CA THR A 25 -13.72 25.94 5.17
C THR A 25 -13.57 25.17 6.48
N ASP A 26 -13.39 25.88 7.60
CA ASP A 26 -13.57 25.33 8.95
C ASP A 26 -14.94 24.65 9.13
N ILE A 27 -15.99 25.15 8.46
CA ILE A 27 -17.34 24.55 8.51
C ILE A 27 -17.35 23.20 7.78
N ASP A 28 -16.71 23.09 6.62
CA ASP A 28 -16.58 21.84 5.88
C ASP A 28 -15.72 20.82 6.62
N HIS A 29 -14.59 21.27 7.21
CA HIS A 29 -13.79 20.44 8.13
C HIS A 29 -14.63 19.96 9.31
N GLN A 30 -15.40 20.84 9.96
CA GLN A 30 -16.28 20.45 11.07
C GLN A 30 -17.37 19.47 10.63
N VAL A 31 -17.96 19.62 9.44
CA VAL A 31 -18.97 18.70 8.90
C VAL A 31 -18.34 17.34 8.56
N LYS A 32 -17.17 17.33 7.92
CA LYS A 32 -16.41 16.11 7.63
C LYS A 32 -15.99 15.41 8.91
N TYR A 33 -15.50 16.15 9.90
CA TYR A 33 -15.18 15.63 11.22
C TYR A 33 -16.42 15.01 11.88
N ASN A 34 -17.56 15.69 11.86
CA ASN A 34 -18.79 15.16 12.42
C ASN A 34 -19.24 13.87 11.71
N SER A 35 -19.06 13.79 10.39
CA SER A 35 -19.29 12.55 9.62
C SER A 35 -18.31 11.45 10.02
N ALA A 36 -17.02 11.76 10.10
CA ALA A 36 -15.98 10.83 10.52
C ALA A 36 -16.21 10.35 11.96
N ALA A 37 -16.65 11.22 12.87
CA ALA A 37 -17.00 10.88 14.24
C ALA A 37 -18.22 9.94 14.35
N THR A 38 -19.00 9.75 13.28
CA THR A 38 -20.06 8.76 13.23
C THR A 38 -19.64 7.42 12.62
N GLU A 39 -18.49 7.35 11.98
CA GLU A 39 -17.95 6.10 11.43
C GLU A 39 -17.55 5.17 12.59
N PRO A 40 -18.18 3.98 12.72
CA PRO A 40 -17.87 3.06 13.81
C PRO A 40 -16.39 2.70 13.88
N ALA A 41 -15.73 2.50 12.73
CA ALA A 41 -14.32 2.07 12.67
C ALA A 41 -13.34 3.01 13.40
N TRP A 42 -13.63 4.33 13.44
CA TRP A 42 -12.77 5.32 14.08
C TRP A 42 -13.05 5.48 15.57
N ASN A 43 -14.23 5.06 16.02
CA ASN A 43 -14.66 5.16 17.42
C ASN A 43 -14.40 3.88 18.21
N GLU A 44 -13.89 2.83 17.57
CA GLU A 44 -13.50 1.59 18.23
C GLU A 44 -12.13 1.70 18.90
N GLY A 45 -12.08 1.47 20.22
CA GLY A 45 -10.83 1.37 20.97
C GLY A 45 -10.16 2.71 21.24
N ASP A 46 -8.86 2.79 20.96
CA ASP A 46 -7.95 3.89 21.30
C ASP A 46 -7.38 4.62 20.06
N VAL A 47 -8.09 4.54 18.93
CA VAL A 47 -7.74 5.22 17.67
C VAL A 47 -7.48 6.72 17.92
N GLY A 48 -6.28 7.18 17.57
CA GLY A 48 -5.86 8.57 17.75
C GLY A 48 -5.62 9.00 19.21
N GLN A 49 -5.89 8.13 20.19
CA GLN A 49 -5.78 8.45 21.62
C GLN A 49 -4.53 7.84 22.28
N ALA A 50 -4.04 6.71 21.75
CA ALA A 50 -2.83 6.05 22.21
C ALA A 50 -1.93 5.63 21.04
N ALA A 51 -0.66 5.39 21.36
CA ALA A 51 0.26 4.79 20.39
C ALA A 51 -0.14 3.33 20.13
N GLY A 52 -0.24 2.96 18.86
CA GLY A 52 -0.79 1.66 18.47
C GLY A 52 -0.89 1.51 16.95
N LEU A 53 -1.11 0.27 16.53
CA LEU A 53 -1.34 -0.11 15.14
C LEU A 53 -2.78 -0.59 14.98
N HIS A 54 -3.48 -0.03 14.01
CA HIS A 54 -4.84 -0.40 13.64
C HIS A 54 -4.87 -0.77 12.16
N VAL A 55 -5.56 -1.85 11.82
CA VAL A 55 -5.72 -2.30 10.43
C VAL A 55 -7.20 -2.53 10.18
N TRP A 56 -7.69 -2.02 9.07
CA TRP A 56 -9.04 -2.24 8.57
C TRP A 56 -8.98 -2.73 7.13
N ARG A 57 -9.96 -3.55 6.78
CA ARG A 57 -10.20 -4.01 5.42
C ARG A 57 -11.43 -3.29 4.86
N ILE A 58 -11.37 -2.92 3.59
CA ILE A 58 -12.52 -2.39 2.88
C ILE A 58 -13.39 -3.55 2.40
N GLU A 59 -14.68 -3.52 2.74
CA GLU A 59 -15.65 -4.53 2.31
C GLU A 59 -16.96 -3.84 1.94
N GLU A 60 -17.41 -3.95 0.69
CA GLU A 60 -18.70 -3.39 0.23
C GLU A 60 -18.90 -1.91 0.62
N PHE A 61 -17.88 -1.06 0.41
CA PHE A 61 -17.82 0.36 0.80
C PHE A 61 -17.72 0.66 2.31
N GLU A 62 -17.63 -0.37 3.16
CA GLU A 62 -17.49 -0.24 4.61
C GLU A 62 -16.05 -0.45 5.08
N VAL A 63 -15.68 0.17 6.20
CA VAL A 63 -14.39 0.01 6.87
C VAL A 63 -14.54 -1.02 7.98
N LYS A 64 -14.04 -2.24 7.78
CA LYS A 64 -14.19 -3.32 8.77
C LYS A 64 -12.87 -3.59 9.51
N PRO A 65 -12.89 -3.66 10.85
CA PRO A 65 -11.70 -3.99 11.64
C PRO A 65 -11.08 -5.31 11.19
N TRP A 66 -9.77 -5.30 10.93
CA TRP A 66 -9.03 -6.51 10.62
C TRP A 66 -8.63 -7.19 11.93
N PRO A 67 -8.80 -8.53 12.08
CA PRO A 67 -8.42 -9.21 13.30
C PRO A 67 -6.94 -9.02 13.63
N LYS A 68 -6.61 -8.74 14.90
CA LYS A 68 -5.23 -8.47 15.35
C LYS A 68 -4.29 -9.64 15.06
N GLU A 69 -4.79 -10.86 15.10
CA GLU A 69 -4.04 -12.09 14.78
C GLU A 69 -3.67 -12.18 13.29
N LYS A 70 -4.38 -11.45 12.43
CA LYS A 70 -4.16 -11.37 10.98
C LYS A 70 -3.36 -10.14 10.55
N TYR A 71 -2.87 -9.32 11.48
CA TYR A 71 -2.03 -8.17 11.12
C TYR A 71 -0.79 -8.63 10.34
N GLY A 72 -0.53 -7.95 9.23
CA GLY A 72 0.48 -8.35 8.25
C GLY A 72 -0.02 -9.36 7.22
N GLN A 73 -1.27 -9.83 7.27
CA GLN A 73 -1.89 -10.64 6.21
C GLN A 73 -2.79 -9.76 5.34
N PHE A 74 -2.54 -9.75 4.04
CA PHE A 74 -3.26 -8.97 3.04
C PHE A 74 -3.71 -9.87 1.88
N MET A 75 -4.90 -9.60 1.34
CA MET A 75 -5.42 -10.26 0.14
C MET A 75 -5.15 -9.36 -1.07
N ASP A 76 -4.59 -9.93 -2.14
CA ASP A 76 -4.23 -9.18 -3.35
C ASP A 76 -5.43 -8.57 -4.09
N GLY A 77 -6.63 -9.08 -3.85
CA GLY A 77 -7.88 -8.57 -4.40
C GLY A 77 -8.61 -7.55 -3.55
N ASP A 78 -8.07 -7.16 -2.38
CA ASP A 78 -8.73 -6.24 -1.44
C ASP A 78 -7.96 -4.91 -1.30
N SER A 79 -8.58 -3.92 -0.65
CA SER A 79 -7.91 -2.70 -0.17
C SER A 79 -7.97 -2.60 1.36
N TYR A 80 -6.94 -2.00 1.97
CA TYR A 80 -6.82 -1.89 3.42
C TYR A 80 -6.43 -0.48 3.85
N ILE A 81 -6.79 -0.12 5.08
CA ILE A 81 -6.31 1.09 5.77
C ILE A 81 -5.51 0.64 6.98
N VAL A 82 -4.32 1.19 7.17
CA VAL A 82 -3.45 0.93 8.31
C VAL A 82 -3.13 2.27 8.99
N LEU A 83 -3.45 2.41 10.26
CA LEU A 83 -3.06 3.56 11.07
C LEU A 83 -1.97 3.14 12.04
N ASN A 84 -0.81 3.82 11.97
CA ASN A 84 0.24 3.74 12.96
C ASN A 84 0.30 5.04 13.76
N SER A 85 -0.02 4.99 15.05
CA SER A 85 0.11 6.10 15.98
C SER A 85 1.33 5.90 16.87
N TYR A 86 2.19 6.90 16.99
CA TYR A 86 3.45 6.82 17.73
C TYR A 86 3.72 8.06 18.56
N LYS A 87 4.44 7.92 19.67
CA LYS A 87 4.78 9.05 20.54
C LYS A 87 5.85 9.94 19.89
N VAL A 88 5.60 11.25 19.94
CA VAL A 88 6.47 12.33 19.47
C VAL A 88 6.80 13.25 20.65
N GLY A 89 8.08 13.54 20.85
CA GLY A 89 8.57 14.41 21.94
C GLY A 89 9.52 13.72 22.93
N SER A 90 10.22 14.53 23.73
CA SER A 90 11.05 14.08 24.86
C SER A 90 10.20 14.03 26.14
N LYS A 91 10.61 13.24 27.14
CA LYS A 91 9.86 12.86 28.36
C LYS A 91 9.19 13.99 29.18
N ASP A 92 9.48 15.26 28.88
CA ASP A 92 9.04 16.43 29.65
C ASP A 92 7.99 17.32 28.93
N ASP A 93 7.70 17.08 27.64
CA ASP A 93 6.58 17.70 26.94
C ASP A 93 5.34 16.80 27.00
N ALA A 94 4.14 17.39 26.96
CA ALA A 94 2.90 16.64 26.84
C ALA A 94 3.01 15.63 25.69
N GLU A 95 2.70 14.35 25.94
CA GLU A 95 2.84 13.27 24.95
C GLU A 95 2.01 13.59 23.69
N LYS A 96 2.65 14.17 22.66
CA LYS A 96 2.03 14.38 21.35
C LYS A 96 2.10 13.07 20.58
N LEU A 97 1.02 12.69 19.90
CA LEU A 97 1.02 11.57 18.98
C LEU A 97 1.31 12.08 17.56
N GLY A 98 2.14 11.34 16.85
CA GLY A 98 2.26 11.40 15.39
C GLY A 98 1.47 10.25 14.80
N HIS A 99 0.89 10.47 13.62
CA HIS A 99 0.03 9.51 12.96
C HIS A 99 0.47 9.33 11.50
N ASP A 100 0.63 8.08 11.08
CA ASP A 100 0.80 7.70 9.69
C ASP A 100 -0.40 6.82 9.28
N ILE A 101 -1.15 7.23 8.27
CA ILE A 101 -2.22 6.45 7.65
C ILE A 101 -1.72 5.91 6.32
N PHE A 102 -1.70 4.60 6.16
CA PHE A 102 -1.35 3.92 4.92
C PHE A 102 -2.62 3.32 4.32
N PHE A 103 -2.93 3.62 3.06
CA PHE A 103 -3.94 2.87 2.32
C PHE A 103 -3.27 1.96 1.31
N TRP A 104 -3.43 0.66 1.54
CA TRP A 104 -2.83 -0.38 0.73
C TRP A 104 -3.80 -0.83 -0.35
N LEU A 105 -3.28 -0.91 -1.57
CA LEU A 105 -3.99 -1.35 -2.77
C LEU A 105 -3.40 -2.67 -3.26
N GLY A 106 -4.20 -3.73 -3.18
CA GLY A 106 -3.84 -5.03 -3.74
C GLY A 106 -3.67 -4.99 -5.24
N ALA A 107 -2.88 -5.91 -5.80
CA ALA A 107 -2.63 -5.96 -7.24
C ALA A 107 -3.91 -6.19 -8.08
N HIS A 108 -4.94 -6.77 -7.47
CA HIS A 108 -6.21 -7.13 -8.08
C HIS A 108 -7.43 -6.46 -7.41
N THR A 109 -7.22 -5.43 -6.58
CA THR A 109 -8.32 -4.70 -5.92
C THR A 109 -9.22 -3.99 -6.92
N SER A 110 -10.52 -3.91 -6.60
CA SER A 110 -11.48 -3.25 -7.48
C SER A 110 -11.45 -1.72 -7.33
N GLN A 111 -12.00 -1.01 -8.33
CA GLN A 111 -11.99 0.45 -8.36
C GLN A 111 -12.78 1.07 -7.20
N ASP A 112 -13.90 0.45 -6.82
CA ASP A 112 -14.71 0.86 -5.68
C ASP A 112 -13.98 0.71 -4.35
N GLU A 113 -13.26 -0.39 -4.14
CA GLU A 113 -12.46 -0.60 -2.93
C GLU A 113 -11.30 0.38 -2.85
N ALA A 114 -10.55 0.55 -3.93
CA ALA A 114 -9.43 1.50 -4.00
C ALA A 114 -9.91 2.95 -3.77
N GLY A 115 -11.05 3.32 -4.36
CA GLY A 115 -11.69 4.62 -4.17
C GLY A 115 -12.17 4.82 -2.74
N THR A 116 -12.77 3.79 -2.14
CA THR A 116 -13.23 3.81 -0.74
C THR A 116 -12.05 3.95 0.21
N ALA A 117 -10.97 3.19 0.02
CA ALA A 117 -9.77 3.26 0.85
C ALA A 117 -9.18 4.69 0.84
N ALA A 118 -9.03 5.28 -0.36
CA ALA A 118 -8.53 6.64 -0.50
C ALA A 118 -9.45 7.68 0.17
N TYR A 119 -10.76 7.57 -0.05
CA TYR A 119 -11.74 8.47 0.58
C TYR A 119 -11.74 8.34 2.11
N LYS A 120 -11.76 7.11 2.63
CA LYS A 120 -11.79 6.82 4.07
C LYS A 120 -10.48 7.17 4.76
N THR A 121 -9.34 7.16 4.07
CA THR A 121 -8.08 7.72 4.59
C THR A 121 -8.17 9.21 4.84
N VAL A 122 -8.81 9.98 3.94
CA VAL A 122 -9.02 11.42 4.16
C VAL A 122 -10.00 11.65 5.31
N GLU A 123 -11.06 10.84 5.40
CA GLU A 123 -12.00 10.89 6.53
C GLU A 123 -11.33 10.57 7.87
N LEU A 124 -10.45 9.58 7.93
CA LEU A 124 -9.67 9.25 9.12
C LEU A 124 -8.67 10.36 9.49
N ASP A 125 -8.00 10.98 8.52
CA ASP A 125 -7.12 12.12 8.80
C ASP A 125 -7.92 13.29 9.38
N GLU A 126 -9.12 13.56 8.86
CA GLU A 126 -10.01 14.57 9.44
C GLU A 126 -10.40 14.22 10.88
N PHE A 127 -10.73 12.94 11.16
CA PHE A 127 -10.97 12.46 12.53
C PHE A 127 -9.77 12.68 13.46
N LEU A 128 -8.56 12.62 12.92
CA LEU A 128 -7.30 12.92 13.61
C LEU A 128 -6.89 14.40 13.51
N HIS A 129 -7.84 15.29 13.18
CA HIS A 129 -7.66 16.73 13.07
C HIS A 129 -6.60 17.18 12.03
N GLY A 130 -6.46 16.44 10.93
CA GLY A 130 -5.50 16.75 9.86
C GLY A 130 -4.04 16.53 10.25
N ALA A 131 -3.79 15.79 11.34
CA ALA A 131 -2.46 15.59 11.90
C ALA A 131 -1.72 14.38 11.30
N ALA A 132 -2.37 13.57 10.47
CA ALA A 132 -1.79 12.35 9.96
C ALA A 132 -1.08 12.56 8.62
N THR A 133 0.06 11.89 8.46
CA THR A 133 0.68 11.74 7.13
C THR A 133 -0.04 10.61 6.39
N GLN A 134 -0.50 10.88 5.17
CA GLN A 134 -1.25 9.92 4.37
C GLN A 134 -0.33 9.28 3.33
N HIS A 135 -0.24 7.95 3.29
CA HIS A 135 0.65 7.19 2.41
C HIS A 135 -0.16 6.28 1.48
N ARG A 136 0.14 6.34 0.18
CA ARG A 136 -0.40 5.43 -0.82
C ARG A 136 0.52 4.23 -1.00
N GLU A 137 0.03 3.05 -0.65
CA GLU A 137 0.82 1.81 -0.70
C GLU A 137 0.35 0.88 -1.81
N LEU A 138 1.28 0.46 -2.65
CA LEU A 138 1.03 -0.53 -3.71
C LEU A 138 1.63 -1.87 -3.33
N GLN A 139 0.90 -2.96 -3.55
CA GLN A 139 1.39 -4.32 -3.27
C GLN A 139 2.79 -4.61 -3.87
N SER A 140 3.04 -4.19 -5.11
CA SER A 140 4.28 -4.48 -5.83
C SER A 140 5.49 -3.67 -5.32
N ALA A 141 5.23 -2.48 -4.77
CA ALA A 141 6.27 -1.58 -4.27
C ALA A 141 5.81 -0.80 -3.02
N PRO A 142 5.64 -1.46 -1.88
CA PRO A 142 5.32 -0.76 -0.64
C PRO A 142 6.50 0.11 -0.19
N SER A 143 6.19 1.17 0.55
CA SER A 143 7.17 2.02 1.20
C SER A 143 7.97 1.25 2.27
N ASP A 144 9.16 1.75 2.60
CA ASP A 144 9.96 1.16 3.67
C ASP A 144 9.25 1.33 5.01
N GLU A 145 8.59 2.46 5.21
CA GLU A 145 7.78 2.79 6.37
C GLU A 145 6.67 1.76 6.59
N PHE A 146 5.94 1.38 5.53
CA PHE A 146 4.91 0.36 5.61
C PHE A 146 5.49 -1.03 5.92
N LEU A 147 6.58 -1.40 5.25
CA LEU A 147 7.23 -2.70 5.44
C LEU A 147 7.81 -2.86 6.86
N GLU A 148 8.27 -1.78 7.49
CA GLU A 148 8.75 -1.76 8.88
C GLU A 148 7.65 -2.07 9.90
N LEU A 149 6.39 -1.74 9.61
CA LEU A 149 5.25 -2.08 10.48
C LEU A 149 5.01 -3.59 10.60
N PHE A 150 5.39 -4.33 9.55
CA PHE A 150 5.11 -5.75 9.42
C PHE A 150 6.41 -6.54 9.18
N PRO A 151 7.15 -6.92 10.25
CA PRO A 151 8.33 -7.77 10.14
C PRO A 151 8.06 -9.10 9.39
N ARG A 152 6.79 -9.51 9.39
CA ARG A 152 6.26 -10.65 8.65
C ARG A 152 5.03 -10.17 7.90
N ILE A 153 5.15 -10.11 6.58
CA ILE A 153 4.03 -9.79 5.70
C ILE A 153 3.66 -11.02 4.89
N GLN A 154 2.37 -11.28 4.78
CA GLN A 154 1.79 -12.35 3.99
C GLN A 154 0.81 -11.76 2.99
N ILE A 155 1.02 -12.04 1.71
CA ILE A 155 0.12 -11.62 0.63
C ILE A 155 -0.44 -12.89 0.00
N ARG A 156 -1.76 -13.03 0.00
CA ARG A 156 -2.48 -14.19 -0.56
C ARG A 156 -3.38 -13.78 -1.70
N SER A 157 -3.66 -14.72 -2.59
CA SER A 157 -4.61 -14.51 -3.66
C SER A 157 -6.05 -14.60 -3.15
N GLY A 158 -6.93 -13.77 -3.70
CA GLY A 158 -8.35 -13.73 -3.38
C GLY A 158 -8.78 -12.38 -2.83
N GLY A 159 -9.97 -12.35 -2.21
CA GLY A 159 -10.55 -11.11 -1.70
C GLY A 159 -12.03 -11.24 -1.37
N VAL A 160 -12.65 -10.15 -0.97
CA VAL A 160 -14.09 -10.04 -0.75
C VAL A 160 -14.80 -9.81 -2.07
N ARG A 161 -16.07 -10.20 -2.11
CA ARG A 161 -16.95 -9.91 -3.25
C ARG A 161 -17.17 -8.39 -3.32
N SER A 162 -16.75 -7.76 -4.41
CA SER A 162 -17.01 -6.33 -4.62
C SER A 162 -18.43 -6.09 -5.15
N GLY A 163 -18.90 -4.84 -5.11
CA GLY A 163 -20.19 -4.44 -5.71
C GLY A 163 -20.26 -4.62 -7.24
N PHE A 164 -19.13 -4.96 -7.88
CA PHE A 164 -18.96 -5.11 -9.32
C PHE A 164 -18.43 -6.49 -9.75
N ARG A 165 -18.09 -7.39 -8.81
CA ARG A 165 -17.58 -8.74 -9.09
C ARG A 165 -18.49 -9.78 -8.47
N HIS A 166 -19.04 -10.69 -9.28
CA HIS A 166 -19.74 -11.85 -8.77
C HIS A 166 -18.70 -12.90 -8.36
N VAL A 167 -18.60 -13.19 -7.06
CA VAL A 167 -17.97 -14.43 -6.59
C VAL A 167 -19.08 -15.48 -6.71
N GLU A 168 -18.97 -16.40 -7.66
CA GLU A 168 -19.93 -17.49 -7.79
C GLU A 168 -19.80 -18.42 -6.57
N ASP A 169 -20.65 -18.18 -5.57
CA ASP A 169 -20.85 -19.10 -4.46
C ASP A 169 -21.44 -20.41 -5.01
N GLY A 170 -20.60 -21.41 -5.33
CA GLY A 170 -21.11 -22.74 -5.68
C GLY A 170 -20.29 -23.64 -6.59
N GLU A 171 -19.15 -23.23 -7.14
CA GLU A 171 -18.29 -24.18 -7.83
C GLU A 171 -17.60 -25.12 -6.81
N PRO A 172 -17.42 -26.42 -7.13
CA PRO A 172 -16.66 -27.30 -6.27
C PRO A 172 -15.30 -26.66 -6.00
N LYS A 173 -14.81 -26.74 -4.75
CA LYS A 173 -13.39 -26.45 -4.47
C LYS A 173 -12.57 -27.39 -5.34
N GLU A 174 -12.21 -26.97 -6.56
CA GLU A 174 -11.08 -27.55 -7.24
C GLU A 174 -9.92 -27.48 -6.25
N GLU A 175 -9.12 -28.54 -6.17
CA GLU A 175 -7.94 -28.54 -5.30
C GLU A 175 -6.96 -27.50 -5.86
N ILE A 176 -7.13 -26.24 -5.42
CA ILE A 176 -6.31 -25.12 -5.85
C ILE A 176 -4.90 -25.43 -5.37
N LEU A 177 -4.02 -25.73 -6.32
CA LEU A 177 -2.59 -25.86 -6.11
C LEU A 177 -2.06 -24.49 -5.69
N THR A 178 -1.65 -24.34 -4.43
CA THR A 178 -1.15 -23.06 -3.90
C THR A 178 0.36 -23.09 -3.78
N LEU A 179 1.05 -22.10 -4.35
CA LEU A 179 2.49 -21.93 -4.22
C LEU A 179 2.81 -20.64 -3.46
N LEU A 180 3.44 -20.79 -2.29
CA LEU A 180 3.92 -19.67 -1.48
C LEU A 180 5.44 -19.50 -1.68
N ARG A 181 5.87 -18.31 -2.06
CA ARG A 181 7.28 -17.90 -2.09
C ARG A 181 7.63 -17.18 -0.79
N ILE A 182 8.70 -17.61 -0.13
CA ILE A 182 9.23 -17.05 1.12
C ILE A 182 10.61 -16.45 0.85
N PHE A 183 10.73 -15.14 1.07
CA PHE A 183 11.95 -14.38 0.75
C PHE A 183 12.20 -13.25 1.75
N LYS A 184 13.45 -12.81 1.90
CA LYS A 184 13.81 -11.69 2.78
C LYS A 184 13.07 -10.40 2.43
N ASN A 185 12.57 -9.73 3.47
CA ASN A 185 11.95 -8.41 3.34
C ASN A 185 12.97 -7.39 2.78
N PRO A 186 12.65 -6.67 1.69
CA PRO A 186 13.56 -5.70 1.07
C PRO A 186 14.00 -4.54 1.96
N SER A 187 13.18 -4.13 2.95
CA SER A 187 13.35 -2.89 3.73
C SER A 187 13.79 -3.16 5.18
N VAL A 188 13.27 -4.23 5.79
CA VAL A 188 13.48 -4.52 7.22
C VAL A 188 14.79 -5.28 7.46
N GLY A 189 15.91 -4.55 7.47
CA GLY A 189 17.23 -5.02 7.94
C GLY A 189 17.58 -6.48 7.62
N ALA A 190 18.27 -7.18 8.52
CA ALA A 190 18.62 -8.59 8.34
C ALA A 190 17.51 -9.58 8.77
N ASN A 191 16.35 -9.09 9.23
CA ASN A 191 15.43 -9.88 10.08
C ASN A 191 13.98 -10.01 9.56
N GLY A 192 13.56 -9.26 8.53
CA GLY A 192 12.19 -9.37 7.99
C GLY A 192 12.05 -10.45 6.92
N VAL A 193 10.87 -11.06 6.81
CA VAL A 193 10.54 -12.06 5.77
C VAL A 193 9.15 -11.80 5.19
N VAL A 194 9.01 -11.95 3.87
CA VAL A 194 7.77 -11.89 3.10
C VAL A 194 7.34 -13.31 2.75
N VAL A 195 6.04 -13.58 2.86
CA VAL A 195 5.37 -14.78 2.33
C VAL A 195 4.40 -14.31 1.26
N HIS A 196 4.61 -14.66 0.00
CA HIS A 196 3.80 -14.17 -1.11
C HIS A 196 3.26 -15.36 -1.91
N GLU A 197 1.96 -15.41 -2.14
CA GLU A 197 1.33 -16.38 -3.01
C GLU A 197 1.62 -16.02 -4.48
N VAL A 198 2.30 -16.93 -5.18
CA VAL A 198 2.72 -16.76 -6.57
C VAL A 198 2.04 -17.80 -7.46
N GLU A 199 2.06 -17.56 -8.77
CA GLU A 199 1.51 -18.50 -9.75
C GLU A 199 2.15 -19.89 -9.55
N PRO A 200 1.36 -20.98 -9.45
CA PRO A 200 1.86 -22.33 -9.16
C PRO A 200 2.48 -22.98 -10.41
N THR A 201 3.56 -22.40 -10.89
CA THR A 201 4.34 -22.86 -12.04
C THR A 201 5.83 -22.93 -11.70
N TRP A 202 6.57 -23.84 -12.33
CA TRP A 202 8.01 -23.96 -12.11
C TRP A 202 8.78 -22.68 -12.47
N LYS A 203 8.19 -21.83 -13.33
CA LYS A 203 8.75 -20.51 -13.70
C LYS A 203 8.75 -19.49 -12.57
N SER A 204 7.96 -19.73 -11.51
CA SER A 204 7.94 -18.90 -10.31
C SER A 204 9.09 -19.20 -9.36
N LEU A 205 9.78 -20.35 -9.54
CA LEU A 205 10.88 -20.76 -8.69
C LEU A 205 12.09 -19.84 -8.88
N ASP A 206 12.84 -19.67 -7.79
CA ASP A 206 14.08 -18.90 -7.76
C ASP A 206 15.04 -19.55 -6.76
N GLU A 207 16.30 -19.74 -7.15
CA GLU A 207 17.28 -20.47 -6.32
C GLU A 207 17.67 -19.74 -5.03
N ASP A 208 17.41 -18.43 -4.93
CA ASP A 208 17.74 -17.62 -3.75
C ASP A 208 16.65 -17.67 -2.66
N ASP A 209 15.51 -18.31 -2.90
CA ASP A 209 14.33 -18.26 -2.02
C ASP A 209 13.82 -19.67 -1.62
N VAL A 210 12.86 -19.71 -0.69
CA VAL A 210 12.18 -20.95 -0.26
C VAL A 210 10.73 -20.94 -0.73
N PHE A 211 10.22 -22.09 -1.14
CA PHE A 211 8.86 -22.24 -1.65
C PHE A 211 8.09 -23.30 -0.86
N VAL A 212 6.80 -23.07 -0.63
CA VAL A 212 5.88 -24.03 0.00
C VAL A 212 4.73 -24.26 -0.97
N LEU A 213 4.61 -25.50 -1.45
CA LEU A 213 3.57 -25.96 -2.36
C LEU A 213 2.56 -26.81 -1.60
N ASP A 214 1.29 -26.39 -1.59
CA ASP A 214 0.16 -27.14 -1.06
C ASP A 214 -0.59 -27.80 -2.22
N THR A 215 -0.57 -29.13 -2.28
CA THR A 215 -1.32 -29.93 -3.27
C THR A 215 -2.69 -30.35 -2.73
N GLY A 216 -3.10 -29.88 -1.56
CA GLY A 216 -4.32 -30.27 -0.87
C GLY A 216 -4.13 -31.47 0.05
N ASP A 217 -3.50 -32.53 -0.44
CA ASP A 217 -3.22 -33.79 0.29
C ASP A 217 -1.84 -33.83 0.94
N LYS A 218 -0.89 -33.02 0.45
CA LYS A 218 0.50 -32.97 0.88
C LYS A 218 1.05 -31.55 0.78
N ILE A 219 1.96 -31.21 1.70
CA ILE A 219 2.74 -29.97 1.64
C ILE A 219 4.18 -30.30 1.28
N TRP A 220 4.70 -29.59 0.29
CA TRP A 220 6.08 -29.71 -0.17
C TRP A 220 6.82 -28.40 0.10
N GLN A 221 7.96 -28.47 0.78
CA GLN A 221 8.85 -27.33 0.96
C GLN A 221 10.08 -27.49 0.08
N TRP A 222 10.19 -26.67 -0.96
CA TRP A 222 11.37 -26.61 -1.83
C TRP A 222 12.33 -25.54 -1.33
N GLN A 223 13.58 -25.90 -1.08
CA GLN A 223 14.63 -24.96 -0.65
C GLN A 223 15.59 -24.70 -1.80
N GLY A 224 15.59 -23.46 -2.31
CA GLY A 224 16.55 -23.02 -3.32
C GLY A 224 17.98 -23.17 -2.84
N LYS A 225 18.90 -23.39 -3.77
CA LYS A 225 20.32 -23.63 -3.48
C LYS A 225 20.98 -22.51 -2.64
N SER A 226 20.58 -21.27 -2.87
CA SER A 226 21.18 -20.07 -2.27
C SER A 226 20.29 -19.43 -1.19
N CYS A 227 19.18 -20.08 -0.83
CA CYS A 227 18.26 -19.53 0.16
C CYS A 227 18.87 -19.44 1.57
N SER A 228 18.39 -18.46 2.33
CA SER A 228 18.91 -18.13 3.64
C SER A 228 18.31 -18.97 4.77
N PRO A 229 19.03 -19.14 5.89
CA PRO A 229 18.49 -19.84 7.06
C PRO A 229 17.20 -19.23 7.62
N MET A 230 17.02 -17.92 7.46
CA MET A 230 15.83 -17.23 7.94
C MET A 230 14.59 -17.53 7.10
N GLU A 231 14.75 -17.61 5.78
CA GLU A 231 13.67 -18.05 4.87
C GLU A 231 13.28 -19.49 5.18
N LYS A 232 14.25 -20.38 5.43
CA LYS A 232 13.98 -21.77 5.85
C LYS A 232 13.21 -21.84 7.17
N ALA A 233 13.61 -21.06 8.16
CA ALA A 233 12.92 -21.01 9.46
C ALA A 233 11.49 -20.47 9.33
N LYS A 234 11.29 -19.45 8.51
CA LYS A 234 9.94 -18.91 8.26
C LYS A 234 9.07 -19.90 7.49
N ALA A 235 9.62 -20.58 6.48
CA ALA A 235 8.91 -21.62 5.75
C ALA A 235 8.45 -22.75 6.69
N ALA A 236 9.33 -23.22 7.59
CA ALA A 236 8.96 -24.23 8.58
C ALA A 236 7.81 -23.77 9.49
N GLN A 237 7.80 -22.48 9.89
CA GLN A 237 6.67 -21.92 10.63
C GLN A 237 5.39 -21.91 9.79
N VAL A 238 5.45 -21.45 8.54
CA VAL A 238 4.29 -21.42 7.63
C VAL A 238 3.71 -22.81 7.44
N VAL A 239 4.55 -23.82 7.20
CA VAL A 239 4.13 -25.21 7.05
C VAL A 239 3.49 -25.73 8.34
N ASN A 240 4.07 -25.45 9.50
CA ASN A 240 3.48 -25.83 10.79
C ASN A 240 2.10 -25.20 10.99
N ASP A 241 1.94 -23.91 10.68
CA ASP A 241 0.66 -23.21 10.80
C ASP A 241 -0.40 -23.81 9.83
N MET A 242 0.01 -24.29 8.65
CA MET A 242 -0.86 -24.96 7.67
C MET A 242 -1.27 -26.38 8.10
N THR A 243 -0.39 -27.13 8.77
CA THR A 243 -0.67 -28.50 9.25
C THR A 243 -1.39 -28.55 10.59
N LEU A 244 -1.32 -27.49 11.41
CA LEU A 244 -2.12 -27.42 12.64
C LEU A 244 -3.63 -27.56 12.36
N ALA A 245 -4.08 -27.13 11.17
CA ALA A 245 -5.46 -27.22 10.73
C ALA A 245 -5.81 -28.56 10.03
N LYS A 246 -4.82 -29.34 9.60
CA LYS A 246 -5.00 -30.53 8.74
C LYS A 246 -3.90 -31.56 9.01
N HIS A 247 -4.24 -32.83 9.29
CA HIS A 247 -3.28 -33.93 9.42
C HIS A 247 -2.64 -34.30 8.07
N ILE A 248 -1.81 -33.40 7.52
CA ILE A 248 -1.21 -33.48 6.19
C ILE A 248 0.28 -33.84 6.31
N ASP A 249 0.75 -34.69 5.40
CA ASP A 249 2.16 -35.04 5.27
C ASP A 249 2.98 -33.86 4.75
N VAL A 250 4.21 -33.73 5.27
CA VAL A 250 5.13 -32.63 4.91
C VAL A 250 6.43 -33.23 4.42
N GLU A 251 6.88 -32.80 3.24
CA GLU A 251 8.19 -33.19 2.71
C GLU A 251 9.04 -31.96 2.41
N VAL A 252 10.26 -31.93 2.95
CA VAL A 252 11.21 -30.84 2.76
C VAL A 252 12.33 -31.34 1.86
N LEU A 253 12.53 -30.68 0.71
CA LEU A 253 13.50 -31.05 -0.31
C LEU A 253 14.39 -29.85 -0.65
N ALA A 254 15.70 -30.03 -0.53
CA ALA A 254 16.66 -29.08 -1.08
C ALA A 254 16.76 -29.26 -2.60
N GLN A 255 16.95 -28.16 -3.33
CA GLN A 255 17.05 -28.18 -4.79
C GLN A 255 18.08 -29.20 -5.31
N GLU A 256 19.21 -29.34 -4.63
CA GLU A 256 20.31 -30.24 -5.02
C GLU A 256 19.97 -31.73 -4.86
N GLU A 257 18.89 -32.07 -4.16
CA GLU A 257 18.43 -33.45 -4.03
C GLU A 257 17.75 -33.92 -5.33
N SER A 258 18.08 -35.13 -5.80
CA SER A 258 17.47 -35.69 -7.02
C SER A 258 15.96 -35.78 -6.95
N ARG A 259 15.41 -35.95 -5.75
CA ARG A 259 13.98 -36.04 -5.49
C ARG A 259 13.26 -34.69 -5.57
N SER A 260 13.96 -33.56 -5.48
CA SER A 260 13.38 -32.20 -5.60
C SER A 260 12.64 -31.99 -6.92
N ARG A 261 13.00 -32.75 -7.96
CA ARG A 261 12.35 -32.74 -9.28
C ARG A 261 10.85 -33.05 -9.21
N VAL A 262 10.38 -33.77 -8.19
CA VAL A 262 8.94 -34.00 -7.98
C VAL A 262 8.17 -32.69 -7.88
N ILE A 263 8.73 -31.68 -7.21
CA ILE A 263 8.09 -30.36 -7.03
C ILE A 263 8.05 -29.63 -8.37
N VAL A 264 9.13 -29.67 -9.15
CA VAL A 264 9.18 -29.07 -10.49
C VAL A 264 8.14 -29.69 -11.42
N THR A 265 7.98 -31.03 -11.37
CA THR A 265 6.96 -31.74 -12.16
C THR A 265 5.54 -31.40 -11.69
N LEU A 266 5.28 -31.33 -10.38
CA LEU A 266 3.99 -30.91 -9.83
C LEU A 266 3.61 -29.49 -10.26
N LEU A 267 4.61 -28.63 -10.48
CA LEU A 267 4.44 -27.26 -10.99
C LEU A 267 4.44 -27.19 -12.53
N GLY A 268 4.21 -28.31 -13.23
CA GLY A 268 4.07 -28.39 -14.68
C GLY A 268 5.38 -28.40 -15.48
N GLY A 269 6.52 -28.71 -14.84
CA GLY A 269 7.79 -28.94 -15.51
C GLY A 269 7.85 -30.34 -16.14
N ASP A 270 8.63 -30.45 -17.21
CA ASP A 270 8.83 -31.66 -18.00
C ASP A 270 10.28 -32.19 -17.93
N ASP A 271 10.60 -33.16 -18.79
CA ASP A 271 11.95 -33.75 -18.86
C ASP A 271 13.02 -32.75 -19.33
N ASP A 272 12.63 -31.73 -20.09
CA ASP A 272 13.50 -30.68 -20.63
C ASP A 272 13.68 -29.50 -19.66
N THR A 273 12.87 -29.43 -18.60
CA THR A 273 12.94 -28.37 -17.59
C THR A 273 14.27 -28.43 -16.82
N PRO A 274 15.01 -27.32 -16.69
CA PRO A 274 16.31 -27.30 -16.00
C PRO A 274 16.18 -27.75 -14.53
N GLN A 275 17.22 -28.39 -14.00
CA GLN A 275 17.33 -28.69 -12.55
C GLN A 275 17.91 -27.50 -11.75
N SER A 276 18.50 -26.54 -12.46
CA SER A 276 19.14 -25.35 -11.90
C SER A 276 19.07 -24.18 -12.89
N GLY A 277 19.40 -22.98 -12.43
CA GLY A 277 19.21 -21.73 -13.14
C GLY A 277 17.79 -21.17 -13.01
N PHE A 278 17.03 -21.59 -11.99
CA PHE A 278 15.72 -21.00 -11.72
C PHE A 278 15.89 -19.55 -11.28
N HIS A 279 15.30 -18.64 -12.04
CA HIS A 279 15.34 -17.22 -11.72
C HIS A 279 14.00 -16.58 -12.02
N CYS A 280 13.41 -15.98 -10.99
CA CYS A 280 12.15 -15.27 -11.08
C CYS A 280 12.27 -14.02 -10.20
N PRO A 281 12.17 -12.80 -10.75
CA PRO A 281 12.20 -11.58 -9.94
C PRO A 281 11.16 -11.60 -8.82
N ARG A 282 11.53 -11.09 -7.65
CA ARG A 282 10.61 -11.04 -6.50
C ARG A 282 9.39 -10.14 -6.80
N PRO A 283 8.18 -10.54 -6.40
CA PRO A 283 6.94 -9.82 -6.71
C PRO A 283 6.74 -8.55 -5.88
N VAL A 284 7.49 -8.41 -4.77
CA VAL A 284 7.48 -7.24 -3.89
C VAL A 284 8.90 -6.69 -3.81
N ARG A 285 9.04 -5.39 -4.08
CA ARG A 285 10.32 -4.66 -3.95
C ARG A 285 10.14 -3.48 -2.99
N SER A 286 11.24 -3.08 -2.34
CA SER A 286 11.27 -1.78 -1.64
C SER A 286 11.27 -0.69 -2.70
N ALA A 287 10.31 0.22 -2.60
CA ALA A 287 10.25 1.39 -3.46
C ALA A 287 11.53 2.24 -3.40
N SER A 288 12.12 2.40 -2.21
CA SER A 288 13.31 3.24 -2.03
C SER A 288 14.52 2.68 -2.78
N LYS A 289 14.65 1.34 -2.84
CA LYS A 289 15.78 0.67 -3.51
C LYS A 289 15.57 0.51 -5.01
N ALA A 290 14.35 0.63 -5.51
CA ALA A 290 14.09 0.50 -6.94
C ALA A 290 14.71 1.67 -7.73
N HIS A 291 14.70 2.90 -7.20
CA HIS A 291 15.07 4.11 -7.96
C HIS A 291 16.01 5.08 -7.21
N ALA A 292 16.56 4.70 -6.05
CA ALA A 292 17.41 5.60 -5.25
C ALA A 292 18.62 6.12 -6.04
N GLY A 293 18.63 7.41 -6.33
CA GLY A 293 19.78 8.11 -6.92
C GLY A 293 19.85 8.07 -8.44
N GLU A 294 18.84 7.52 -9.12
CA GLU A 294 18.76 7.50 -10.58
C GLU A 294 18.33 8.86 -11.16
N ARG A 295 17.75 9.74 -10.34
CA ARG A 295 17.33 11.08 -10.74
C ARG A 295 17.62 12.14 -9.66
N PRO A 296 17.86 13.41 -10.03
CA PRO A 296 18.06 14.48 -9.06
C PRO A 296 16.80 14.73 -8.22
N GLN A 297 16.98 15.17 -6.97
CA GLN A 297 15.87 15.63 -6.14
C GLN A 297 15.24 16.88 -6.77
N LYS A 298 13.90 16.92 -6.89
CA LYS A 298 13.18 18.06 -7.47
C LYS A 298 12.10 18.55 -6.52
N LEU A 299 11.98 19.87 -6.38
CA LEU A 299 10.92 20.50 -5.62
C LEU A 299 10.08 21.34 -6.57
N PHE A 300 8.77 21.13 -6.55
CA PHE A 300 7.79 21.89 -7.30
C PHE A 300 6.84 22.58 -6.34
N ARG A 301 6.31 23.74 -6.76
CA ARG A 301 5.30 24.50 -6.03
C ARG A 301 4.01 24.54 -6.84
N LEU A 302 2.93 24.16 -6.20
CA LEU A 302 1.56 24.28 -6.68
C LEU A 302 0.94 25.50 -6.01
N SER A 303 0.76 26.58 -6.79
CA SER A 303 0.28 27.87 -6.28
C SER A 303 -0.74 28.49 -7.22
N ASP A 304 -1.80 29.07 -6.69
CA ASP A 304 -2.78 29.88 -7.43
C ASP A 304 -2.61 31.40 -7.23
N ALA A 305 -1.55 31.84 -6.56
CA ALA A 305 -1.27 33.26 -6.28
C ALA A 305 -1.21 34.16 -7.54
N SER A 306 -0.99 33.55 -8.71
CA SER A 306 -0.99 34.24 -10.01
C SER A 306 -2.38 34.53 -10.59
N GLY A 307 -3.45 34.04 -9.94
CA GLY A 307 -4.83 34.06 -10.41
C GLY A 307 -5.26 32.77 -11.14
N GLU A 308 -4.32 31.90 -11.46
CA GLU A 308 -4.52 30.56 -12.02
C GLU A 308 -3.60 29.56 -11.30
N LEU A 309 -4.04 28.32 -11.16
CA LEU A 309 -3.27 27.25 -10.52
C LEU A 309 -2.07 26.85 -11.40
N ARG A 310 -0.85 27.05 -10.88
CA ARG A 310 0.41 26.76 -11.57
C ARG A 310 1.24 25.74 -10.82
N PHE A 311 2.00 24.94 -11.58
CA PHE A 311 2.89 23.92 -11.07
C PHE A 311 4.32 24.21 -11.55
N ASP A 312 5.08 24.94 -10.73
CA ASP A 312 6.38 25.52 -11.09
C ASP A 312 7.53 24.78 -10.40
N LEU A 313 8.65 24.58 -11.13
CA LEU A 313 9.87 23.98 -10.58
C LEU A 313 10.62 25.01 -9.71
N VAL A 314 10.82 24.69 -8.43
CA VAL A 314 11.53 25.53 -7.44
C VAL A 314 12.99 25.11 -7.29
N LYS A 315 13.25 23.80 -7.24
CA LYS A 315 14.62 23.24 -7.15
C LYS A 315 14.80 22.06 -8.08
N ASP A 316 15.99 21.99 -8.68
CA ASP A 316 16.43 20.86 -9.51
C ASP A 316 17.85 20.43 -9.07
N GLY A 317 17.96 19.28 -8.42
CA GLY A 317 19.21 18.64 -8.03
C GLY A 317 19.84 19.11 -6.70
N SER A 318 19.33 20.17 -6.08
CA SER A 318 19.76 20.59 -4.73
C SER A 318 18.84 20.00 -3.66
N LYS A 319 19.42 19.67 -2.48
CA LYS A 319 18.63 19.16 -1.37
C LYS A 319 17.66 20.25 -0.88
N ALA A 320 16.37 19.94 -0.89
CA ALA A 320 15.31 20.75 -0.32
C ALA A 320 15.50 20.85 1.19
N ALA A 321 15.32 22.04 1.74
CA ALA A 321 15.32 22.36 3.15
C ALA A 321 13.90 22.74 3.56
N LEU A 322 13.56 22.60 4.84
CA LEU A 322 12.24 23.01 5.35
C LEU A 322 11.92 24.48 5.05
N SER A 323 12.94 25.33 4.95
CA SER A 323 12.78 26.74 4.60
C SER A 323 12.32 27.01 3.15
N ASP A 324 12.36 26.00 2.27
CA ASP A 324 11.89 26.15 0.89
C ASP A 324 10.36 25.97 0.75
N PHE A 325 9.70 25.52 1.82
CA PHE A 325 8.26 25.29 1.86
C PHE A 325 7.56 26.52 2.45
N GLU A 326 6.75 27.17 1.62
CA GLU A 326 5.99 28.37 1.98
C GLU A 326 4.60 27.98 2.49
N GLU A 327 4.19 28.47 3.66
CA GLU A 327 2.92 28.10 4.31
C GLU A 327 1.66 28.38 3.48
N GLN A 328 1.74 29.23 2.46
CA GLN A 328 0.62 29.65 1.63
C GLN A 328 0.38 28.76 0.41
N ASP A 329 1.21 27.73 0.18
CA ASP A 329 1.15 26.91 -1.04
C ASP A 329 1.28 25.40 -0.73
N VAL A 330 1.01 24.56 -1.74
CA VAL A 330 1.29 23.12 -1.72
C VAL A 330 2.58 22.84 -2.50
N PHE A 331 3.43 21.95 -2.00
CA PHE A 331 4.67 21.57 -2.66
C PHE A 331 4.71 20.09 -2.98
N LEU A 332 5.34 19.74 -4.10
CA LEU A 332 5.66 18.36 -4.47
C LEU A 332 7.18 18.19 -4.48
N LEU A 333 7.69 17.33 -3.61
CA LEU A 333 9.08 16.94 -3.53
C LEU A 333 9.26 15.54 -4.11
N ASP A 334 9.95 15.42 -5.23
CA ASP A 334 10.48 14.15 -5.73
C ASP A 334 11.83 13.89 -5.05
N ASP A 335 11.86 12.95 -4.10
CA ASP A 335 13.05 12.58 -3.33
C ASP A 335 13.98 11.64 -4.12
N ALA A 336 14.40 12.07 -5.30
CA ALA A 336 15.37 11.37 -6.14
C ALA A 336 14.96 9.91 -6.42
N GLY A 337 13.68 9.68 -6.70
CA GLY A 337 13.12 8.35 -6.98
C GLY A 337 12.70 7.53 -5.77
N ARG A 338 13.08 7.91 -4.54
CA ARG A 338 12.72 7.15 -3.33
C ARG A 338 11.25 7.27 -2.96
N ALA A 339 10.72 8.48 -3.02
CA ALA A 339 9.32 8.81 -2.72
C ALA A 339 8.95 10.16 -3.34
N VAL A 340 7.66 10.36 -3.59
CA VAL A 340 7.08 11.66 -3.89
C VAL A 340 6.32 12.14 -2.66
N TRP A 341 6.79 13.23 -2.07
CA TRP A 341 6.15 13.88 -0.94
C TRP A 341 5.32 15.07 -1.41
N VAL A 342 4.12 15.20 -0.88
CA VAL A 342 3.28 16.37 -1.02
C VAL A 342 3.22 17.06 0.33
N TRP A 343 3.76 18.28 0.42
CA TRP A 343 3.70 19.09 1.62
C TRP A 343 2.58 20.12 1.47
N GLU A 344 1.65 20.12 2.41
CA GLU A 344 0.48 21.00 2.43
C GLU A 344 0.69 22.12 3.45
N GLY A 345 0.83 23.36 2.98
CA GLY A 345 0.89 24.54 3.82
C GLY A 345 -0.44 24.80 4.54
N GLN A 346 -0.40 25.29 5.78
CA GLN A 346 -1.61 25.59 6.55
C GLN A 346 -2.46 26.67 5.86
N GLY A 347 -1.80 27.65 5.24
CA GLY A 347 -2.40 28.75 4.49
C GLY A 347 -2.69 28.43 3.02
N ALA A 348 -2.42 27.21 2.55
CA ALA A 348 -2.65 26.83 1.15
C ALA A 348 -4.12 26.97 0.74
N SER A 349 -4.31 27.36 -0.51
CA SER A 349 -5.63 27.61 -1.07
C SER A 349 -6.45 26.31 -1.18
N ARG A 350 -7.77 26.44 -1.22
CA ARG A 350 -8.67 25.29 -1.47
C ARG A 350 -8.44 24.67 -2.84
N GLY A 351 -8.13 25.51 -3.83
CA GLY A 351 -7.80 25.06 -5.17
C GLY A 351 -6.57 24.18 -5.15
N GLU A 352 -5.53 24.56 -4.41
CA GLU A 352 -4.30 23.79 -4.26
C GLU A 352 -4.55 22.48 -3.50
N LYS A 353 -5.20 22.56 -2.32
CA LYS A 353 -5.53 21.41 -1.47
C LYS A 353 -6.43 20.39 -2.16
N ALA A 354 -7.35 20.82 -3.03
CA ALA A 354 -8.21 19.89 -3.77
C ALA A 354 -7.48 19.18 -4.94
N ASN A 355 -6.36 19.72 -5.44
CA ASN A 355 -5.72 19.25 -6.66
C ASN A 355 -4.41 18.49 -6.44
N TRP A 356 -3.87 18.44 -5.22
CA TRP A 356 -2.56 17.83 -4.97
C TRP A 356 -2.49 16.36 -5.44
N LEU A 357 -3.54 15.56 -5.21
CA LEU A 357 -3.53 14.13 -5.56
C LEU A 357 -3.51 13.96 -7.08
N ARG A 358 -4.29 14.78 -7.79
CA ARG A 358 -4.31 14.81 -9.26
C ARG A 358 -2.96 15.24 -9.82
N VAL A 359 -2.33 16.25 -9.23
CA VAL A 359 -1.00 16.76 -9.63
C VAL A 359 0.07 15.70 -9.38
N ALA A 360 0.09 15.07 -8.20
CA ALA A 360 1.02 14.00 -7.86
C ALA A 360 0.87 12.80 -8.80
N GLN A 361 -0.37 12.38 -9.09
CA GLN A 361 -0.62 11.31 -10.07
C GLN A 361 -0.17 11.68 -11.48
N ALA A 362 -0.44 12.92 -11.91
CA ALA A 362 0.00 13.40 -13.22
C ALA A 362 1.53 13.44 -13.33
N TYR A 363 2.21 13.88 -12.27
CA TYR A 363 3.66 13.90 -12.18
C TYR A 363 4.25 12.49 -12.27
N VAL A 364 3.73 11.55 -11.47
CA VAL A 364 4.14 10.14 -11.50
C VAL A 364 3.92 9.52 -12.89
N ARG A 365 2.82 9.85 -13.58
CA ARG A 365 2.58 9.41 -14.96
C ARG A 365 3.58 10.02 -15.95
N GLN A 366 3.93 11.29 -15.78
CA GLN A 366 4.91 11.95 -16.64
C GLN A 366 6.31 11.32 -16.48
N LEU A 367 6.67 10.92 -15.27
CA LEU A 367 7.93 10.19 -15.03
C LEU A 367 7.99 8.87 -15.81
N GLN A 368 6.85 8.19 -16.02
CA GLN A 368 6.80 6.99 -16.87
C GLN A 368 7.16 7.30 -18.34
N GLY A 369 6.68 8.43 -18.86
CA GLY A 369 6.83 8.77 -20.29
C GLY A 369 8.22 9.29 -20.69
N GLY A 370 9.07 9.66 -19.72
CA GLY A 370 10.39 10.26 -19.96
C GLY A 370 11.58 9.41 -19.52
N SER A 371 11.33 8.23 -18.96
CA SER A 371 12.30 7.34 -18.35
C SER A 371 12.35 6.03 -19.14
N GLU A 372 13.54 5.52 -19.48
CA GLU A 372 13.69 4.14 -19.96
C GLU A 372 13.31 3.11 -18.88
N ALA A 373 13.19 3.52 -17.61
CA ALA A 373 12.69 2.70 -16.51
C ALA A 373 11.15 2.75 -16.44
N ASP A 374 10.54 1.63 -16.85
CA ASP A 374 9.09 1.32 -16.90
C ASP A 374 8.40 1.37 -15.51
N GLU A 375 9.17 1.54 -14.44
CA GLU A 375 8.76 1.32 -13.05
C GLU A 375 8.44 2.61 -12.26
N ALA A 376 8.57 3.81 -12.85
CA ALA A 376 8.38 5.10 -12.12
C ALA A 376 6.99 5.30 -11.47
N HIS A 377 5.98 4.54 -11.89
CA HIS A 377 4.64 4.53 -11.28
C HIS A 377 4.54 3.83 -9.93
N LEU A 378 5.59 3.08 -9.60
CA LEU A 378 5.76 2.38 -8.34
C LEU A 378 6.34 3.29 -7.26
N THR A 379 6.70 4.54 -7.58
CA THR A 379 7.18 5.49 -6.56
C THR A 379 6.06 5.78 -5.54
N PRO A 380 6.31 5.57 -4.23
CA PRO A 380 5.36 5.86 -3.17
C PRO A 380 5.00 7.34 -3.17
N VAL A 381 3.73 7.62 -2.85
CA VAL A 381 3.23 8.99 -2.73
C VAL A 381 2.73 9.17 -1.31
N ALA A 382 3.23 10.19 -0.62
CA ALA A 382 2.79 10.54 0.71
C ALA A 382 2.47 12.03 0.84
N LYS A 383 1.41 12.37 1.57
CA LYS A 383 0.99 13.74 1.88
C LYS A 383 1.27 14.05 3.34
N VAL A 384 1.91 15.17 3.60
CA VAL A 384 2.24 15.67 4.93
C VAL A 384 1.73 17.10 5.10
N THR A 385 1.25 17.44 6.29
CA THR A 385 0.72 18.77 6.61
C THR A 385 1.75 19.56 7.43
N GLN A 386 1.89 20.85 7.15
CA GLN A 386 2.78 21.75 7.89
C GLN A 386 2.55 21.68 9.41
N GLY A 387 3.63 21.48 10.17
CA GLY A 387 3.61 21.35 11.64
C GLY A 387 3.34 19.92 12.16
N ASN A 388 3.03 18.99 11.26
CA ASN A 388 2.87 17.56 11.53
C ASN A 388 3.78 16.72 10.62
N GLU A 389 4.99 17.21 10.36
CA GLU A 389 5.97 16.53 9.52
C GLU A 389 6.35 15.16 10.08
N SER A 390 6.15 14.10 9.28
CA SER A 390 6.56 12.74 9.66
C SER A 390 8.07 12.62 9.75
N ARG A 391 8.54 11.63 10.52
CA ARG A 391 9.98 11.31 10.60
C ARG A 391 10.56 10.93 9.24
N ALA A 392 9.77 10.31 8.37
CA ALA A 392 10.17 9.93 7.03
C ALA A 392 10.37 11.17 6.14
N PHE A 393 9.41 12.09 6.15
CA PHE A 393 9.54 13.36 5.42
C PHE A 393 10.76 14.17 5.87
N LEU A 394 10.98 14.29 7.18
CA LEU A 394 12.13 15.01 7.75
C LEU A 394 13.49 14.44 7.34
N LYS A 395 13.57 13.14 6.98
CA LYS A 395 14.81 12.55 6.43
C LYS A 395 15.04 12.96 4.97
N ALA A 396 13.97 13.16 4.21
CA ALA A 396 14.01 13.54 2.79
C ALA A 396 14.50 14.98 2.59
N VAL A 397 14.20 15.86 3.54
CA VAL A 397 14.63 17.28 3.53
C VAL A 397 15.87 17.52 4.39
N ALA A 398 16.52 18.66 4.21
CA ALA A 398 17.50 19.19 5.14
C ALA A 398 16.76 19.93 6.26
N VAL A 399 17.05 19.54 7.51
CA VAL A 399 16.51 20.16 8.72
C VAL A 399 17.48 21.21 9.24
#